data_AF-L0DVW0-F1
#
_entry.id   AF-L0DVW0-F1
#
_cell.length_a   1.000
_cell.length_b   1.000
_cell.length_c   1.000
_cell.angle_alpha   90.00
_cell.angle_beta   90.00
_cell.angle_gamma   90.00
#
_symmetry.space_group_name_H-M   'P 1'
#
loop_
_entity.id
_entity.type
_entity.pdbx_description
1 polymer ?
#
loop_
_entity_poly.entity_id
_entity_poly.type
_entity_poly.pdbx_seq_one_letter_code
_entity_poly.pdbx_strand_id
1 'polypeptide(L)' 'MEFSLEVLRRQRIVPDGTEAFPSIGDPDDRPIVGSALAAEAERFVTGDQLLLVLKDLEGMPIVSPRECWERLLLAS' A
#
# COMPACT_ATOMS: atom_id res chain seq x y z
N MET A 1 -24.13 5.03 -1.28
CA MET A 1 -22.72 4.60 -1.27
C MET A 1 -22.52 3.55 -2.37
N GLU A 2 -22.80 3.89 -3.63
CA GLU A 2 -22.64 3.00 -4.80
C GLU A 2 -21.24 3.10 -5.44
N PHE A 3 -20.43 4.05 -4.98
CA PHE A 3 -19.10 4.35 -5.52
C PHE A 3 -18.06 3.23 -5.38
N SER A 4 -18.35 2.17 -4.61
CA SER A 4 -17.30 1.28 -4.09
C SER A 4 -16.84 0.18 -5.06
N LEU A 5 -17.77 -0.48 -5.77
CA LEU A 5 -17.40 -1.67 -6.56
C LEU A 5 -16.83 -1.34 -7.94
N GLU A 6 -17.30 -0.29 -8.58
CA GLU A 6 -16.84 0.05 -9.93
C GLU A 6 -15.42 0.62 -9.93
N VAL A 7 -15.06 1.37 -8.89
CA VAL A 7 -13.67 1.83 -8.68
C VAL A 7 -12.73 0.65 -8.47
N LEU A 8 -13.14 -0.36 -7.69
CA LEU A 8 -12.34 -1.56 -7.46
C LEU A 8 -12.16 -2.40 -8.74
N ARG A 9 -13.19 -2.51 -9.59
CA ARG A 9 -13.12 -3.25 -10.86
C ARG A 9 -12.15 -2.65 -11.88
N ARG A 10 -11.78 -1.38 -11.73
CA ARG A 10 -10.83 -0.68 -12.62
C ARG A 10 -9.38 -0.80 -12.14
N GLN A 11 -9.14 -1.42 -10.98
CA GLN A 11 -7.79 -1.58 -10.44
C GLN A 11 -7.06 -2.74 -11.11
N ARG A 12 -5.73 -2.63 -11.14
CA ARG A 12 -4.86 -3.72 -11.58
C ARG A 12 -4.94 -4.88 -10.59
N ILE A 13 -5.23 -6.08 -11.08
CA ILE A 13 -5.09 -7.32 -10.31
C ILE A 13 -3.67 -7.81 -10.52
N VAL A 14 -2.92 -7.95 -9.43
CA VAL A 14 -1.59 -8.57 -9.43
C VAL A 14 -1.65 -9.97 -8.81
N PRO A 15 -0.81 -10.92 -9.27
CA PRO A 15 -0.58 -12.15 -8.54
C PRO A 15 -0.11 -11.86 -7.11
N ASP A 16 -0.38 -12.79 -6.21
CA ASP A 16 0.23 -12.86 -4.88
C ASP A 16 1.74 -12.55 -4.98
N GLY A 17 2.18 -11.48 -4.32
CA GLY A 17 3.58 -11.05 -4.25
C GLY A 17 4.38 -11.83 -3.22
N THR A 18 4.47 -13.16 -3.37
CA THR A 18 5.12 -14.08 -2.42
C THR A 18 6.64 -13.97 -2.38
N GLU A 19 7.26 -13.23 -3.30
CA GLU A 19 8.70 -13.05 -3.33
C GLU A 19 9.17 -12.02 -2.27
N ALA A 20 9.66 -12.59 -1.17
CA ALA A 20 10.74 -12.11 -0.33
C ALA A 20 10.66 -10.65 0.18
N PHE A 21 9.63 -10.37 0.97
CA PHE A 21 9.67 -9.22 1.88
C PHE A 21 10.66 -9.50 3.05
N PRO A 22 11.52 -8.56 3.46
CA PRO A 22 12.31 -8.68 4.68
C PRO A 22 11.39 -8.95 5.88
N SER A 23 11.86 -9.66 6.90
CA SER A 23 11.06 -10.00 8.09
C SER A 23 10.76 -8.76 8.92
N ILE A 24 9.79 -7.97 8.49
CA ILE A 24 9.35 -6.75 9.16
C ILE A 24 7.86 -6.90 9.43
N GLY A 25 7.45 -6.63 10.67
CA GLY A 25 6.04 -6.66 11.06
C GLY A 25 5.46 -8.07 11.20
N ASP A 26 4.14 -8.15 11.11
CA ASP A 26 3.39 -9.38 11.18
C ASP A 26 3.68 -10.23 9.91
N PRO A 27 3.94 -11.54 10.03
CA PRO A 27 4.05 -12.43 8.87
C PRO A 27 2.89 -12.31 7.86
N ASP A 28 1.68 -11.95 8.33
CA ASP A 28 0.50 -11.80 7.49
C ASP A 28 0.51 -10.52 6.64
N ASP A 29 1.38 -9.54 6.94
CA ASP A 29 1.53 -8.31 6.15
C ASP A 29 2.35 -8.55 4.87
N ARG A 30 3.22 -9.57 4.87
CA ARG A 30 4.15 -9.88 3.76
C ARG A 30 3.46 -9.98 2.40
N PRO A 31 2.39 -10.79 2.22
CA PRO A 31 1.72 -10.88 0.92
C PRO A 31 1.09 -9.54 0.50
N ILE A 32 0.64 -8.71 1.44
CA ILE A 32 0.00 -7.42 1.15
C ILE A 32 1.04 -6.42 0.63
N VAL A 33 2.16 -6.29 1.34
CA VAL A 33 3.25 -5.37 0.96
C VAL A 33 3.94 -5.86 -0.31
N GLY A 34 4.20 -7.16 -0.43
CA GLY A 34 4.78 -7.76 -1.64
C GLY A 34 3.89 -7.55 -2.87
N SER A 35 2.56 -7.66 -2.70
CA SER A 35 1.62 -7.34 -3.79
C SER A 35 1.67 -5.87 -4.19
N ALA A 36 1.85 -4.94 -3.24
CA ALA A 36 1.98 -3.51 -3.56
C ALA A 36 3.27 -3.18 -4.32
N LEU A 37 4.39 -3.82 -3.97
CA LEU A 37 5.66 -3.72 -4.71
C LEU A 37 5.53 -4.30 -6.12
N ALA A 38 4.98 -5.51 -6.26
CA ALA A 38 4.72 -6.13 -7.56
C ALA A 38 3.74 -5.32 -8.42
N ALA A 39 2.82 -4.60 -7.76
CA ALA A 39 1.91 -3.65 -8.38
C ALA A 39 2.53 -2.27 -8.61
N GLU A 40 3.84 -2.09 -8.41
CA GLU A 40 4.56 -0.81 -8.57
C GLU A 40 3.74 0.35 -8.01
N ALA A 41 3.13 0.13 -6.83
CA ALA A 41 2.19 1.08 -6.29
C ALA A 41 2.92 2.39 -6.01
N GLU A 42 2.29 3.52 -6.36
CA GLU A 42 2.90 4.84 -6.14
C GLU A 42 3.13 5.12 -4.64
N ARG A 43 2.34 4.49 -3.77
CA ARG A 43 2.44 4.58 -2.31
C ARG A 43 1.72 3.40 -1.65
N PHE A 44 2.20 2.98 -0.49
CA PHE A 44 1.51 2.04 0.38
C PHE A 44 0.81 2.78 1.51
N VAL A 45 -0.51 2.62 1.65
CA VAL A 45 -1.30 3.32 2.66
C VAL A 45 -1.67 2.34 3.77
N THR A 46 -1.24 2.61 5.01
CA THR A 46 -1.56 1.75 6.16
C THR A 46 -1.70 2.52 7.46
N GLY A 47 -2.56 2.03 8.36
CA GLY A 47 -2.65 2.51 9.74
C GLY A 47 -1.69 1.82 10.70
N ASP A 48 -1.02 0.75 10.25
CA ASP A 48 -0.10 -0.04 11.06
C ASP A 48 1.15 0.76 11.44
N GLN A 49 1.43 0.88 12.73
CA GLN A 49 2.54 1.69 13.24
C GLN A 49 3.91 1.07 12.96
N LEU A 50 4.03 -0.26 12.96
CA LEU A 50 5.29 -0.94 12.70
C LEU A 50 5.70 -0.78 11.23
N LEU A 51 4.75 -0.84 10.31
CA LEU A 51 5.00 -0.55 8.89
C LEU A 51 5.28 0.94 8.65
N LEU A 52 4.56 1.84 9.32
CA LEU A 52 4.79 3.29 9.17
C LEU A 52 6.19 3.73 9.64
N VAL A 53 6.79 3.03 10.61
CA VAL A 53 8.17 3.31 11.05
C VAL A 53 9.20 3.11 9.93
N LEU A 54 8.91 2.27 8.94
CA LEU A 54 9.78 2.03 7.79
C LEU A 54 9.88 3.24 6.87
N LYS A 55 8.81 4.04 6.77
CA LYS A 55 8.65 5.24 5.92
C LYS A 55 8.72 5.00 4.41
N ASP A 56 9.59 4.13 3.96
CA ASP A 56 9.71 3.71 2.57
C ASP A 56 10.12 2.25 2.48
N LEU A 57 9.85 1.68 1.31
CA LEU A 57 10.28 0.35 0.94
C LEU A 57 10.58 0.32 -0.55
N GLU A 58 11.83 0.05 -0.92
CA GLU A 58 12.26 0.01 -2.33
C GLU A 58 11.83 1.27 -3.13
N GLY A 59 11.80 2.43 -2.46
CA GLY A 59 11.35 3.69 -3.07
C GLY A 59 9.84 3.88 -3.11
N MET A 60 9.04 2.88 -2.70
CA MET A 60 7.60 3.02 -2.47
C MET A 60 7.37 3.66 -1.08
N PRO A 61 6.85 4.90 -1.00
CA PRO A 61 6.59 5.55 0.28
C PRO A 61 5.45 4.85 1.03
N ILE A 62 5.64 4.65 2.33
CA ILE A 62 4.64 4.13 3.26
C ILE A 62 4.05 5.31 4.02
N VAL A 63 2.75 5.54 3.85
CA VAL A 63 2.06 6.72 4.38
C VAL A 63 0.84 6.33 5.19
N SER A 64 0.48 7.19 6.14
CA SER A 64 -0.77 7.02 6.88
C SER A 64 -1.99 7.37 6.01
N PRO A 65 -3.21 6.89 6.31
CA PRO A 65 -4.42 7.32 5.62
C PRO A 65 -4.63 8.83 5.66
N ARG A 66 -4.30 9.47 6.80
CA ARG A 66 -4.36 10.92 6.95
C ARG A 66 -3.41 11.62 5.99
N GLU A 67 -2.15 11.18 5.95
CA GLU A 67 -1.15 11.76 5.08
C GLU A 67 -1.51 11.56 3.59
N CYS A 68 -2.00 10.37 3.22
CA CYS A 68 -2.48 10.11 1.87
C CYS A 68 -3.60 11.09 1.50
N TRP A 69 -4.58 11.27 2.38
CA TRP A 69 -5.69 12.21 2.18
C TRP A 69 -5.20 13.66 2.02
N GLU A 70 -4.30 14.12 2.89
CA GLU A 70 -3.70 15.45 2.81
C GLU A 70 -2.95 15.67 1.49
N ARG A 71 -2.18 14.68 1.02
CA ARG A 71 -1.48 14.73 -0.26
C ARG A 71 -2.44 14.79 -1.46
N LEU A 72 -3.55 14.05 -1.42
CA LEU A 72 -4.57 14.07 -2.47
C LEU A 72 -5.29 15.42 -2.55
N LEU A 73 -5.56 16.07 -1.41
CA LEU A 73 -6.14 17.42 -1.37
C LEU A 73 -5.20 18.51 -1.90
N LEU A 74 -3.89 18.34 -1.75
CA LEU A 74 -2.89 19.28 -2.28
C LEU A 74 -2.62 19.10 -3.77
N ALA A 75 -3.01 17.95 -4.34
CA ALA A 75 -2.85 17.62 -5.75
C ALA A 75 -4.06 18.02 -6.63
N SER A 76 -5.13 18.56 -6.02
CA SER A 76 -6.36 19.03 -6.67
C SER A 76 -6.42 20.55 -6.79
#